data_AF-A0A929B6P1-F1
#
_entry.id   AF-A0A929B6P1-F1
#
_cell.length_a   1.000
_cell.length_b   1.000
_cell.length_c   1.000
_cell.angle_alpha   90.00
_cell.angle_beta   90.00
_cell.angle_gamma   90.00
#
_symmetry.space_group_name_H-M   'P 1'
#
loop_
_entity.id
_entity.type
_entity.pdbx_description
1 polymer ?
#
loop_
_entity_poly.entity_id
_entity_poly.type
_entity_poly.pdbx_seq_one_letter_code
_entity_poly.pdbx_strand_id
1 'polypeptide(L)'
;MTLYLAHFDTKLRQDLQVKEPIKNCLAEYLFPDARFALGEINPDTVKTKDLRSYQGMSLQFASGKRMYFSDRPVRDLLYPNPSDGAAYGSLPFTPCQKLSQIQQARVLIIEDSTGENNGILPREQAKKLVGDCHGKLSLELAQQLTGRQNTSFQFRLGIRPQEGCEVYRIAKGTLAPDPRLATLTSRVVRQGDKIKMSYDLILPTSSFKGRKGTEAIQPG
;
A
#
# COMPACT_ATOMS: atom_id res chain seq x y z
N MET A 1 12.61 -4.31 10.86
CA MET A 1 12.49 -5.68 11.42
C MET A 1 12.60 -6.64 10.25
N THR A 2 13.05 -7.89 10.39
CA THR A 2 13.05 -8.83 9.26
C THR A 2 11.91 -9.82 9.45
N LEU A 3 11.01 -9.92 8.47
CA LEU A 3 10.00 -10.98 8.44
C LEU A 3 10.65 -12.27 7.92
N TYR A 4 10.35 -13.40 8.54
CA TYR A 4 10.80 -14.71 8.05
C TYR A 4 9.58 -15.54 7.66
N LEU A 5 9.53 -15.98 6.40
CA LEU A 5 8.52 -16.91 5.92
C LEU A 5 9.06 -18.33 6.02
N ALA A 6 8.38 -19.20 6.79
CA ALA A 6 8.63 -20.63 6.77
C ALA A 6 7.86 -21.26 5.59
N HIS A 7 8.54 -22.05 4.76
CA HIS A 7 7.94 -22.64 3.57
C HIS A 7 7.39 -24.04 3.86
N PHE A 8 6.29 -24.39 3.21
CA PHE A 8 5.74 -25.73 3.25
C PHE A 8 5.14 -26.14 1.90
N ASP A 9 5.11 -27.45 1.63
CA ASP A 9 4.41 -28.00 0.47
C ASP A 9 2.90 -27.96 0.72
N THR A 10 2.16 -27.23 -0.11
CA THR A 10 0.72 -27.02 0.11
C THR A 10 -0.10 -28.30 0.03
N LYS A 11 0.35 -29.30 -0.75
CA LYS A 11 -0.33 -30.57 -0.97
C LYS A 11 0.04 -31.60 0.08
N LEU A 12 1.34 -31.83 0.29
CA LEU A 12 1.86 -32.80 1.24
C LEU A 12 1.76 -32.32 2.68
N ARG A 13 1.60 -31.00 2.89
CA ARG A 13 1.54 -30.36 4.22
C ARG A 13 2.82 -30.53 5.02
N GLN A 14 3.94 -30.67 4.33
CA GLN A 14 5.25 -30.89 4.92
C GLN A 14 6.05 -29.59 4.94
N ASP A 15 6.68 -29.31 6.06
CA ASP A 15 7.66 -28.23 6.18
C ASP A 15 8.84 -28.50 5.23
N LEU A 16 9.24 -27.50 4.46
CA LEU A 16 10.32 -27.62 3.48
C LEU A 16 11.70 -27.26 4.06
N GLN A 17 11.75 -26.92 5.35
CA GLN A 17 12.93 -26.46 6.09
C GLN A 17 13.60 -25.22 5.47
N VAL A 18 12.83 -24.46 4.68
CA VAL A 18 13.26 -23.20 4.07
C VAL A 18 12.67 -22.03 4.87
N LYS A 19 13.53 -21.08 5.22
CA LYS A 19 13.16 -19.81 5.84
C LYS A 19 13.62 -18.66 4.95
N GLU A 20 12.68 -17.97 4.32
CA GLU A 20 12.96 -16.81 3.46
C GLU A 20 12.92 -15.51 4.28
N PRO A 21 14.04 -14.76 4.36
CA PRO A 21 14.04 -13.43 4.97
C PRO A 21 13.46 -12.40 4.00
N ILE A 22 12.42 -11.69 4.43
CA ILE A 22 11.85 -10.54 3.75
C ILE A 22 12.16 -9.30 4.58
N LYS A 23 12.96 -8.40 4.00
CA LYS A 23 13.32 -7.11 4.61
C LYS A 23 12.53 -5.98 3.98
N ASN A 24 12.21 -4.97 4.78
CA ASN A 24 11.61 -3.72 4.31
C ASN A 24 10.29 -3.95 3.55
N CYS A 25 9.44 -4.82 4.07
CA CYS A 25 8.12 -5.09 3.49
C CYS A 25 7.03 -4.30 4.23
N LEU A 26 5.81 -4.28 3.71
CA LEU A 26 4.70 -3.66 4.44
C LEU A 26 4.10 -4.59 5.48
N ALA A 27 4.20 -5.92 5.33
CA ALA A 27 3.67 -6.89 6.28
C ALA A 27 4.31 -6.73 7.67
N GLU A 28 5.64 -6.53 7.74
CA GLU A 28 6.35 -6.29 9.01
C GLU A 28 5.87 -5.00 9.72
N TYR A 29 5.42 -3.99 8.94
CA TYR A 29 4.92 -2.73 9.48
C TYR A 29 3.44 -2.78 9.81
N LEU A 30 2.60 -3.35 8.96
CA LEU A 30 1.15 -3.34 9.15
C LEU A 30 0.71 -4.37 10.18
N PHE A 31 1.42 -5.51 10.27
CA PHE A 31 1.05 -6.65 11.10
C PHE A 31 2.25 -7.23 11.85
N PRO A 32 2.92 -6.44 12.71
CA PRO A 32 4.15 -6.88 13.40
C PRO A 32 3.94 -8.13 14.27
N ASP A 33 2.73 -8.34 14.78
CA ASP A 33 2.39 -9.46 15.66
C ASP A 33 1.79 -10.67 14.93
N ALA A 34 1.63 -10.60 13.61
CA ALA A 34 1.11 -11.73 12.83
C ALA A 34 2.25 -12.68 12.45
N ARG A 35 2.00 -13.99 12.57
CA ARG A 35 2.89 -15.00 12.02
C ARG A 35 2.48 -15.31 10.59
N PHE A 36 3.49 -15.59 9.77
CA PHE A 36 3.30 -15.90 8.36
C PHE A 36 4.03 -17.17 7.96
N ALA A 37 3.41 -17.93 7.06
CA ALA A 37 4.01 -19.07 6.38
C ALA A 37 3.74 -18.98 4.87
N LEU A 38 4.60 -19.60 4.08
CA LEU A 38 4.48 -19.63 2.64
C LEU A 38 4.20 -21.06 2.15
N GLY A 39 2.99 -21.28 1.66
CA GLY A 39 2.65 -22.47 0.89
C GLY A 39 3.17 -22.32 -0.54
N GLU A 40 4.01 -23.25 -0.97
CA GLU A 40 4.38 -23.36 -2.38
C GLU A 40 3.37 -24.26 -3.11
N ILE A 41 2.94 -23.84 -4.29
CA ILE A 41 2.01 -24.62 -5.11
C ILE A 41 2.64 -25.10 -6.41
N ASN A 42 2.39 -26.36 -6.74
CA ASN A 42 2.43 -26.84 -8.11
C ASN A 42 1.01 -26.73 -8.71
N PRO A 43 0.77 -25.80 -9.64
CA PRO A 43 -0.57 -25.53 -10.18
C PRO A 43 -1.20 -26.74 -10.86
N ASP A 44 -0.40 -27.70 -11.34
CA ASP A 44 -0.91 -28.88 -12.04
C ASP A 44 -1.50 -29.93 -11.08
N THR A 45 -1.19 -29.81 -9.77
CA THR A 45 -1.47 -30.88 -8.81
C THR A 45 -2.21 -30.44 -7.55
N VAL A 46 -2.18 -29.15 -7.22
CA VAL A 46 -2.85 -28.54 -6.07
C VAL A 46 -4.33 -28.29 -6.41
N LYS A 47 -5.22 -28.71 -5.53
CA LYS A 47 -6.67 -28.47 -5.62
C LYS A 47 -7.12 -27.55 -4.47
N THR A 48 -8.32 -27.00 -4.57
CA THR A 48 -8.89 -26.10 -3.54
C THR A 48 -8.84 -26.68 -2.13
N LYS A 49 -9.10 -27.99 -1.97
CA LYS A 49 -9.04 -28.68 -0.66
C LYS A 49 -7.65 -28.66 -0.01
N ASP A 50 -6.60 -28.50 -0.81
CA ASP A 50 -5.21 -28.45 -0.33
C ASP A 50 -4.87 -27.06 0.23
N LEU A 51 -5.69 -26.03 -0.03
CA LEU A 51 -5.56 -24.68 0.54
C LEU A 51 -6.10 -24.54 1.97
N ARG A 52 -6.41 -25.67 2.63
CA ARG A 52 -6.82 -25.74 4.04
C ARG A 52 -5.76 -25.19 4.99
N SER A 53 -6.16 -24.93 6.24
CA SER A 53 -5.30 -24.34 7.27
C SER A 53 -4.01 -25.16 7.53
N TYR A 54 -2.90 -24.46 7.78
CA TYR A 54 -1.58 -25.02 8.09
C TYR A 54 -1.17 -24.56 9.50
N GLN A 55 -0.98 -25.48 10.44
CA GLN A 55 -0.52 -25.15 11.81
C GLN A 55 -1.32 -24.00 12.47
N GLY A 56 -2.66 -24.02 12.32
CA GLY A 56 -3.54 -22.96 12.84
C GLY A 56 -3.58 -21.67 12.01
N MET A 57 -2.80 -21.57 10.93
CA MET A 57 -2.81 -20.45 9.99
C MET A 57 -3.75 -20.73 8.81
N SER A 58 -4.44 -19.71 8.33
CA SER A 58 -5.34 -19.79 7.16
C SER A 58 -4.79 -18.98 5.99
N LEU A 59 -5.17 -19.33 4.76
CA LEU A 59 -4.74 -18.64 3.55
C LEU A 59 -5.27 -17.20 3.55
N GLN A 60 -4.35 -16.22 3.47
CA GLN A 60 -4.68 -14.80 3.47
C GLN A 60 -4.47 -14.16 2.09
N PHE A 61 -3.34 -14.45 1.45
CA PHE A 61 -2.96 -13.82 0.18
C PHE A 61 -2.39 -14.83 -0.81
N ALA A 62 -2.46 -14.51 -2.10
CA ALA A 62 -1.85 -15.29 -3.16
C ALA A 62 -1.07 -14.40 -4.15
N SER A 63 0.01 -14.94 -4.72
CA SER A 63 0.75 -14.28 -5.81
C SER A 63 1.46 -15.32 -6.67
N GLY A 64 0.88 -15.65 -7.83
CA GLY A 64 1.40 -16.71 -8.69
C GLY A 64 1.42 -18.05 -7.94
N LYS A 65 2.60 -18.64 -7.76
CA LYS A 65 2.77 -19.92 -7.05
C LYS A 65 2.93 -19.79 -5.52
N ARG A 66 2.83 -18.57 -4.98
CA ARG A 66 3.07 -18.25 -3.58
C ARG A 66 1.75 -18.05 -2.84
N MET A 67 1.49 -18.84 -1.81
CA MET A 67 0.29 -18.77 -0.97
C MET A 67 0.68 -18.35 0.44
N TYR A 68 0.29 -17.16 0.86
CA TYR A 68 0.68 -16.60 2.16
C TYR A 68 -0.40 -16.93 3.20
N PHE A 69 -0.01 -17.71 4.21
CA PHE A 69 -0.84 -18.09 5.34
C PHE A 69 -0.52 -17.20 6.54
N SER A 70 -1.52 -16.92 7.37
CA SER A 70 -1.34 -16.24 8.65
C SER A 70 -2.26 -16.80 9.74
N ASP A 71 -1.83 -16.69 10.98
CA ASP A 71 -2.64 -16.99 12.17
C ASP A 71 -3.66 -15.90 12.50
N ARG A 72 -3.64 -14.78 11.77
CA ARG A 72 -4.60 -13.68 11.90
C ARG A 72 -5.30 -13.41 10.56
N PRO A 73 -6.54 -12.91 10.55
CA PRO A 73 -7.28 -12.58 9.34
C PRO A 73 -6.80 -11.25 8.71
N VAL A 74 -5.49 -11.10 8.51
CA VAL A 74 -4.86 -9.85 8.06
C VAL A 74 -5.27 -9.44 6.66
N ARG A 75 -5.75 -10.38 5.82
CA ARG A 75 -6.34 -10.03 4.52
C ARG A 75 -7.56 -9.15 4.73
N ASP A 76 -8.49 -9.52 5.59
CA ASP A 76 -9.75 -8.79 5.76
C ASP A 76 -9.54 -7.38 6.29
N LEU A 77 -8.46 -7.19 7.04
CA LEU A 77 -8.03 -5.87 7.52
C LEU A 77 -7.59 -4.95 6.37
N LEU A 78 -7.02 -5.48 5.28
CA LEU A 78 -6.56 -4.72 4.11
C LEU A 78 -7.56 -4.71 2.95
N TYR A 79 -8.12 -5.87 2.64
CA TYR A 79 -8.86 -6.22 1.44
C TYR A 79 -10.15 -6.95 1.84
N PRO A 80 -11.28 -6.23 1.94
CA PRO A 80 -12.57 -6.84 2.28
C PRO A 80 -13.00 -7.94 1.30
N ASN A 81 -12.62 -7.81 0.03
CA ASN A 81 -12.93 -8.83 -0.98
C ASN A 81 -11.78 -9.85 -1.09
N PRO A 82 -12.05 -11.16 -0.98
CA PRO A 82 -11.03 -12.19 -1.13
C PRO A 82 -10.26 -12.14 -2.45
N SER A 83 -10.92 -11.75 -3.55
CA SER A 83 -10.30 -11.60 -4.87
C SER A 83 -9.15 -10.60 -4.87
N ASP A 84 -9.22 -9.55 -4.06
CA ASP A 84 -8.16 -8.54 -3.97
C ASP A 84 -6.93 -9.09 -3.21
N GLY A 85 -7.14 -10.03 -2.28
CA GLY A 85 -6.05 -10.80 -1.66
C GLY A 85 -5.29 -11.72 -2.63
N ALA A 86 -5.92 -12.10 -3.74
CA ALA A 86 -5.28 -12.84 -4.83
C ALA A 86 -4.67 -11.91 -5.90
N ALA A 87 -5.36 -10.82 -6.26
CA ALA A 87 -4.88 -9.87 -7.28
C ALA A 87 -3.69 -9.03 -6.79
N TYR A 88 -3.67 -8.69 -5.50
CA TYR A 88 -2.69 -7.80 -4.88
C TYR A 88 -1.94 -8.45 -3.71
N GLY A 89 -1.94 -9.78 -3.65
CA GLY A 89 -1.42 -10.52 -2.51
C GLY A 89 0.09 -10.41 -2.29
N SER A 90 0.86 -10.02 -3.31
CA SER A 90 2.29 -9.75 -3.16
C SER A 90 2.60 -8.40 -2.50
N LEU A 91 1.68 -7.43 -2.51
CA LEU A 91 1.99 -6.06 -2.09
C LEU A 91 2.47 -5.97 -0.64
N PRO A 92 1.88 -6.67 0.35
CA PRO A 92 2.38 -6.64 1.71
C PRO A 92 3.79 -7.22 1.86
N PHE A 93 4.15 -8.21 1.03
CA PHE A 93 5.37 -9.00 1.19
C PHE A 93 6.50 -8.59 0.24
N THR A 94 6.27 -7.67 -0.70
CA THR A 94 7.32 -7.32 -1.67
C THR A 94 8.40 -6.47 -0.98
N PRO A 95 9.67 -6.92 -0.97
CA PRO A 95 10.74 -6.18 -0.31
C PRO A 95 11.02 -4.86 -1.02
N CYS A 96 11.32 -3.82 -0.24
CA CYS A 96 11.76 -2.50 -0.72
C CYS A 96 13.24 -2.28 -0.41
N GLN A 97 13.89 -1.34 -1.12
CA GLN A 97 15.27 -0.95 -0.79
C GLN A 97 15.37 -0.36 0.62
N LYS A 98 14.36 0.41 1.03
CA LYS A 98 14.25 1.06 2.33
C LYS A 98 12.78 1.07 2.75
N LEU A 99 12.53 0.96 4.06
CA LEU A 99 11.23 1.22 4.66
C LEU A 99 11.38 2.44 5.59
N SER A 100 10.53 3.44 5.43
CA SER A 100 10.52 4.65 6.26
C SER A 100 9.10 4.91 6.75
N GLN A 101 8.95 5.23 8.03
CA GLN A 101 7.69 5.70 8.58
C GLN A 101 7.68 7.24 8.54
N ILE A 102 6.64 7.80 7.94
CA ILE A 102 6.42 9.25 7.91
C ILE A 102 5.22 9.52 8.81
N GLN A 103 5.40 10.39 9.80
CA GLN A 103 4.32 10.81 10.69
C GLN A 103 3.71 12.11 10.17
N GLN A 104 2.39 12.25 10.33
CA GLN A 104 1.64 13.48 9.99
C GLN A 104 1.86 13.97 8.55
N ALA A 105 2.10 13.06 7.61
CA ALA A 105 2.23 13.41 6.19
C ALA A 105 0.93 14.04 5.68
N ARG A 106 1.04 15.20 5.03
CA ARG A 106 -0.08 15.85 4.35
C ARG A 106 -0.16 15.32 2.94
N VAL A 107 -1.25 14.61 2.64
CA VAL A 107 -1.47 13.94 1.37
C VAL A 107 -2.70 14.54 0.72
N LEU A 108 -2.57 14.98 -0.54
CA LEU A 108 -3.72 15.33 -1.37
C LEU A 108 -4.08 14.13 -2.25
N ILE A 109 -5.32 13.67 -2.17
CA ILE A 109 -5.83 12.61 -3.05
C ILE A 109 -6.55 13.23 -4.25
N ILE A 110 -6.19 12.80 -5.46
CA ILE A 110 -6.81 13.27 -6.71
C ILE A 110 -7.37 12.07 -7.47
N GLU A 111 -8.60 12.17 -7.97
CA GLU A 111 -9.13 11.21 -8.94
C GLU A 111 -8.44 11.45 -10.30
N ASP A 112 -7.56 10.54 -10.71
CA ASP A 112 -6.66 10.75 -11.85
C ASP A 112 -7.40 10.80 -13.21
N SER A 113 -8.59 10.21 -13.29
CA SER A 113 -9.41 10.29 -14.50
C SER A 113 -10.10 11.65 -14.70
N THR A 114 -10.52 12.31 -13.60
CA THR A 114 -11.38 13.52 -13.65
C THR A 114 -10.71 14.78 -13.11
N GLY A 115 -9.63 14.64 -12.34
CA GLY A 115 -9.02 15.73 -11.58
C GLY A 115 -9.81 16.14 -10.33
N GLU A 116 -10.86 15.40 -9.93
CA GLU A 116 -11.60 15.66 -8.69
C GLU A 116 -10.67 15.60 -7.48
N ASN A 117 -10.82 16.53 -6.54
CA ASN A 117 -9.94 16.71 -5.38
C ASN A 117 -10.64 17.51 -4.25
N ASN A 118 -11.96 17.44 -4.19
CA ASN A 118 -12.80 18.15 -3.22
C ASN A 118 -12.68 19.69 -3.31
N GLY A 119 -12.50 20.21 -4.53
CA GLY A 119 -12.43 21.65 -4.80
C GLY A 119 -11.17 22.37 -4.29
N ILE A 120 -10.15 21.64 -3.84
CA ILE A 120 -8.89 22.19 -3.34
C ILE A 120 -8.11 22.90 -4.46
N LEU A 121 -8.07 22.29 -5.65
CA LEU A 121 -7.43 22.77 -6.87
C LEU A 121 -8.41 22.73 -8.05
N PRO A 122 -8.28 23.64 -9.04
CA PRO A 122 -8.99 23.50 -10.31
C PRO A 122 -8.70 22.14 -10.95
N ARG A 123 -9.74 21.41 -11.38
CA ARG A 123 -9.61 20.04 -11.89
C ARG A 123 -8.57 19.89 -13.00
N GLU A 124 -8.53 20.84 -13.95
CA GLU A 124 -7.54 20.86 -15.04
C GLU A 124 -6.09 21.00 -14.58
N GLN A 125 -5.86 21.66 -13.43
CA GLN A 125 -4.53 21.76 -12.82
C GLN A 125 -4.21 20.49 -12.03
N ALA A 126 -5.17 19.99 -11.25
CA ALA A 126 -5.06 18.77 -10.46
C ALA A 126 -4.71 17.55 -11.33
N LYS A 127 -5.40 17.40 -12.47
CA LYS A 127 -5.16 16.30 -13.42
C LYS A 127 -3.74 16.28 -14.00
N LYS A 128 -3.05 17.42 -14.07
CA LYS A 128 -1.64 17.49 -14.52
C LYS A 128 -0.63 17.07 -13.45
N LEU A 129 -1.07 16.87 -12.21
CA LEU A 129 -0.23 16.45 -11.09
C LEU A 129 -0.17 14.93 -10.96
N VAL A 130 -1.15 14.21 -11.50
CA VAL A 130 -1.27 12.75 -11.34
C VAL A 130 -1.43 12.03 -12.69
N GLY A 131 -1.27 10.72 -12.65
CA GLY A 131 -1.62 9.78 -13.72
C GLY A 131 -1.91 8.40 -13.12
N ASP A 132 -2.09 7.37 -13.96
CA ASP A 132 -2.36 6.00 -13.47
C ASP A 132 -1.23 5.52 -12.55
N CYS A 133 -1.55 5.39 -11.26
CA CYS A 133 -0.62 5.05 -10.19
C CYS A 133 0.63 5.96 -10.16
N HIS A 134 0.55 7.19 -10.66
CA HIS A 134 1.65 8.15 -10.69
C HIS A 134 1.30 9.41 -9.91
N GLY A 135 2.13 9.72 -8.90
CA GLY A 135 1.93 10.86 -8.00
C GLY A 135 3.16 11.75 -7.88
N LYS A 136 3.07 12.74 -7.00
CA LYS A 136 4.13 13.70 -6.68
C LYS A 136 4.51 13.65 -5.21
N LEU A 137 5.74 14.05 -4.92
CA LEU A 137 6.20 14.28 -3.56
C LEU A 137 7.01 15.57 -3.46
N SER A 138 7.05 16.16 -2.27
CA SER A 138 7.82 17.37 -2.02
C SER A 138 9.33 17.10 -2.20
N LEU A 139 10.10 18.13 -2.56
CA LEU A 139 11.55 17.99 -2.71
C LEU A 139 12.23 17.59 -1.39
N GLU A 140 11.72 18.10 -0.27
CA GLU A 140 12.18 17.75 1.07
C GLU A 140 11.96 16.26 1.37
N LEU A 141 10.75 15.75 1.11
CA LEU A 141 10.46 14.35 1.33
C LEU A 141 11.26 13.45 0.37
N ALA A 142 11.47 13.87 -0.88
CA ALA A 142 12.31 13.15 -1.82
C ALA A 142 13.76 13.04 -1.33
N GLN A 143 14.32 14.14 -0.81
CA GLN A 143 15.66 14.17 -0.21
C GLN A 143 15.72 13.23 1.01
N GLN A 144 14.74 13.27 1.90
CA GLN A 144 14.68 12.41 3.08
C GLN A 144 14.61 10.91 2.73
N LEU A 145 13.81 10.55 1.73
CA LEU A 145 13.58 9.15 1.37
C LEU A 145 14.73 8.56 0.53
N THR A 146 15.25 9.34 -0.42
CA THR A 146 16.15 8.82 -1.48
C THR A 146 17.53 9.48 -1.52
N GLY A 147 17.72 10.58 -0.78
CA GLY A 147 18.92 11.42 -0.88
C GLY A 147 18.99 12.26 -2.17
N ARG A 148 17.93 12.27 -2.98
CA ARG A 148 17.85 12.96 -4.28
C ARG A 148 16.53 13.71 -4.42
N GLN A 149 16.56 14.85 -5.11
CA GLN A 149 15.37 15.68 -5.37
C GLN A 149 14.90 15.66 -6.83
N ASN A 150 15.53 14.88 -7.70
CA ASN A 150 15.30 14.91 -9.14
C ASN A 150 15.11 13.51 -9.76
N THR A 151 14.87 12.48 -8.93
CA THR A 151 14.75 11.10 -9.38
C THR A 151 13.39 10.55 -8.98
N SER A 152 12.64 10.00 -9.95
CA SER A 152 11.41 9.26 -9.66
C SER A 152 11.71 7.87 -9.14
N PHE A 153 10.80 7.32 -8.34
CA PHE A 153 10.96 5.98 -7.79
C PHE A 153 9.63 5.28 -7.58
N GLN A 154 9.67 3.94 -7.60
CA GLN A 154 8.51 3.11 -7.25
C GLN A 154 8.34 3.05 -5.74
N PHE A 155 7.10 3.13 -5.27
CA PHE A 155 6.78 3.05 -3.85
C PHE A 155 5.74 1.96 -3.56
N ARG A 156 5.78 1.49 -2.31
CA ARG A 156 4.65 0.86 -1.63
C ARG A 156 4.39 1.64 -0.35
N LEU A 157 3.13 1.97 -0.12
CA LEU A 157 2.69 2.72 1.05
C LEU A 157 1.71 1.87 1.83
N GLY A 158 1.92 1.73 3.13
CA GLY A 158 0.98 1.12 4.06
C GLY A 158 0.54 2.15 5.10
N ILE A 159 -0.77 2.23 5.34
CA ILE A 159 -1.37 3.14 6.31
C ILE A 159 -2.09 2.28 7.35
N ARG A 160 -1.76 2.49 8.64
CA ARG A 160 -2.47 1.87 9.76
C ARG A 160 -3.74 2.67 10.08
N PRO A 161 -4.75 2.07 10.73
CA PRO A 161 -5.89 2.80 11.28
C PRO A 161 -5.43 4.03 12.07
N GLN A 162 -6.14 5.13 11.89
CA GLN A 162 -5.90 6.40 12.57
C GLN A 162 -7.24 7.11 12.83
N GLU A 163 -7.22 8.18 13.60
CA GLU A 163 -8.41 8.98 13.88
C GLU A 163 -9.09 9.41 12.56
N GLY A 164 -10.40 9.20 12.46
CA GLY A 164 -11.18 9.47 11.24
C GLY A 164 -11.04 8.44 10.11
N CYS A 165 -10.19 7.42 10.24
CA CYS A 165 -10.06 6.32 9.29
C CYS A 165 -9.61 5.03 9.98
N GLU A 166 -10.56 4.19 10.37
CA GLU A 166 -10.31 2.97 11.15
C GLU A 166 -9.77 1.78 10.34
N VAL A 167 -9.57 1.97 9.03
CA VAL A 167 -9.16 0.90 8.13
C VAL A 167 -7.68 0.98 7.76
N TYR A 168 -7.06 -0.18 7.59
CA TYR A 168 -5.75 -0.26 6.94
C TYR A 168 -5.89 0.08 5.45
N ARG A 169 -4.89 0.75 4.90
CA ARG A 169 -4.79 1.03 3.46
C ARG A 169 -3.43 0.64 2.91
N ILE A 170 -3.42 0.26 1.65
CA ILE A 170 -2.19 0.00 0.90
C ILE A 170 -2.28 0.67 -0.46
N ALA A 171 -1.16 1.26 -0.87
CA ALA A 171 -1.01 1.90 -2.16
C ALA A 171 0.31 1.53 -2.82
N LYS A 172 0.34 1.61 -4.14
CA LYS A 172 1.53 1.41 -4.96
C LYS A 172 1.56 2.41 -6.11
N GLY A 173 2.74 2.64 -6.64
CA GLY A 173 2.89 3.48 -7.81
C GLY A 173 4.29 4.01 -7.99
N THR A 174 4.38 5.11 -8.72
CA THR A 174 5.59 5.91 -8.90
C THR A 174 5.38 7.30 -8.31
N LEU A 175 6.41 7.83 -7.67
CA LEU A 175 6.44 9.23 -7.21
C LEU A 175 7.54 9.99 -7.96
N ALA A 176 7.23 11.21 -8.38
CA ALA A 176 8.19 12.14 -8.95
C ALA A 176 8.30 13.41 -8.08
N PRO A 177 9.52 13.84 -7.70
CA PRO A 177 9.70 15.09 -6.96
C PRO A 177 9.15 16.28 -7.74
N ASP A 178 8.48 17.22 -7.07
CA ASP A 178 7.88 18.38 -7.73
C ASP A 178 7.91 19.64 -6.85
N PRO A 179 8.59 20.71 -7.28
CA PRO A 179 8.73 21.93 -6.48
C PRO A 179 7.39 22.65 -6.24
N ARG A 180 6.37 22.38 -7.06
CA ARG A 180 5.07 23.05 -6.92
C ARG A 180 4.40 22.73 -5.59
N LEU A 181 4.67 21.56 -4.98
CA LEU A 181 4.07 21.14 -3.70
C LEU A 181 4.39 22.06 -2.52
N ALA A 182 5.49 22.81 -2.57
CA ALA A 182 5.83 23.80 -1.55
C ALA A 182 4.93 25.05 -1.59
N THR A 183 4.24 25.26 -2.72
CA THR A 183 3.45 26.47 -3.00
C THR A 183 1.98 26.18 -3.31
N LEU A 184 1.64 24.92 -3.61
CA LEU A 184 0.24 24.49 -3.67
C LEU A 184 -0.38 24.73 -2.30
N THR A 185 -1.46 25.50 -2.29
CA THR A 185 -2.22 25.84 -1.09
C THR A 185 -3.65 25.38 -1.26
N SER A 186 -4.20 24.75 -0.24
CA SER A 186 -5.64 24.50 -0.19
C SER A 186 -6.38 25.82 0.02
N ARG A 187 -7.36 26.14 -0.82
CA ARG A 187 -8.40 27.13 -0.47
C ARG A 187 -9.37 26.51 0.54
N VAL A 188 -8.93 26.28 1.78
CA VAL A 188 -9.91 26.06 2.86
C VAL A 188 -10.37 27.43 3.30
N VAL A 189 -11.50 27.88 2.75
CA VAL A 189 -12.19 29.10 3.18
C VAL A 189 -12.91 28.77 4.50
N ARG A 190 -12.17 28.75 5.61
CA ARG A 190 -12.78 29.11 6.89
C ARG A 190 -12.63 30.63 6.99
N GLN A 191 -13.77 31.31 7.11
CA GLN A 191 -13.91 32.77 7.24
C GLN A 191 -12.59 33.52 7.53
N GLY A 192 -12.07 34.23 6.52
CA GLY A 192 -11.02 35.24 6.69
C GLY A 192 -9.59 34.83 6.30
N ASP A 193 -9.13 33.62 6.65
CA ASP A 193 -7.69 33.31 6.57
C ASP A 193 -7.35 32.25 5.51
N LYS A 194 -6.58 32.67 4.49
CA LYS A 194 -5.93 31.74 3.56
C LYS A 194 -4.80 31.02 4.30
N ILE A 195 -5.05 29.81 4.79
CA ILE A 195 -3.97 29.00 5.36
C ILE A 195 -3.12 28.43 4.21
N LYS A 196 -1.84 28.80 4.16
CA LYS A 196 -0.85 28.18 3.25
C LYS A 196 -0.51 26.78 3.74
N MET A 197 -1.24 25.78 3.25
CA MET A 197 -0.94 24.36 3.52
C MET A 197 -0.18 23.77 2.33
N SER A 198 1.12 23.50 2.51
CA SER A 198 1.89 22.67 1.57
C SER A 198 1.52 21.19 1.68
N TYR A 199 1.83 20.40 0.66
CA TYR A 199 1.62 18.95 0.66
C TYR A 199 2.95 18.20 0.59
N ASP A 200 3.02 17.08 1.29
CA ASP A 200 4.18 16.19 1.24
C ASP A 200 4.03 15.19 0.10
N LEU A 201 2.80 14.77 -0.18
CA LEU A 201 2.43 13.84 -1.24
C LEU A 201 1.18 14.30 -1.99
N ILE A 202 1.15 14.03 -3.29
CA ILE A 202 -0.07 14.03 -4.10
C ILE A 202 -0.20 12.64 -4.71
N LEU A 203 -1.27 11.92 -4.40
CA LEU A 203 -1.48 10.56 -4.85
C LEU A 203 -2.78 10.45 -5.67
N PRO A 204 -2.77 9.66 -6.77
CA PRO A 204 -4.01 9.34 -7.46
C PRO A 204 -4.84 8.32 -6.67
N THR A 205 -6.17 8.36 -6.80
CA THR A 205 -7.06 7.31 -6.28
C THR A 205 -6.66 5.94 -6.82
N SER A 206 -6.23 5.86 -8.08
CA SER A 206 -5.75 4.63 -8.71
C SER A 206 -4.54 3.99 -8.01
N SER A 207 -3.75 4.71 -7.21
CA SER A 207 -2.65 4.13 -6.44
C SER A 207 -3.12 3.17 -5.33
N PHE A 208 -4.31 3.38 -4.76
CA PHE A 208 -4.83 2.63 -3.61
C PHE A 208 -5.52 1.33 -4.07
N LYS A 209 -5.27 0.23 -3.36
CA LYS A 209 -5.69 -1.11 -3.80
C LYS A 209 -6.64 -1.79 -2.80
N GLY A 210 -7.55 -2.59 -3.34
CA GLY A 210 -8.44 -3.51 -2.61
C GLY A 210 -9.76 -2.93 -2.09
N ARG A 211 -9.77 -1.78 -1.41
CA ARG A 211 -11.03 -1.18 -0.94
C ARG A 211 -11.76 -0.44 -2.05
N LYS A 212 -13.07 -0.68 -2.18
CA LYS A 212 -13.95 -0.15 -3.24
C LYS A 212 -15.24 0.41 -2.62
N GLY A 213 -16.03 1.15 -3.41
CA GLY A 213 -17.30 1.70 -2.94
C GLY A 213 -17.12 2.74 -1.83
N THR A 214 -17.92 2.63 -0.78
CA THR A 214 -17.92 3.57 0.37
C THR A 214 -16.62 3.57 1.17
N GLU A 215 -15.83 2.50 1.11
CA GLU A 215 -14.53 2.41 1.80
C GLU A 215 -13.33 2.78 0.90
N ALA A 216 -13.58 3.03 -0.39
CA ALA A 216 -12.55 3.51 -1.30
C ALA A 216 -11.95 4.82 -0.78
N ILE A 217 -10.67 5.05 -1.08
CA ILE A 217 -10.08 6.35 -0.81
C ILE A 217 -10.83 7.40 -1.64
N GLN A 218 -11.22 8.51 -1.02
CA GLN A 218 -11.93 9.59 -1.69
C GLN A 218 -10.95 10.71 -2.02
N PRO A 219 -11.18 11.48 -3.11
CA PRO A 219 -10.41 12.69 -3.37
C PRO A 219 -10.56 13.74 -2.26
N GLY A 220 -9.51 14.53 -2.03
CA GLY A 220 -9.44 15.52 -0.94
C GLY A 220 -8.16 15.42 -0.11
#